data_AF-A0A550HAN0-F1
#
_entry.id   AF-A0A550HAN0-F1
#
_cell.length_a   1.000
_cell.length_b   1.000
_cell.length_c   1.000
_cell.angle_alpha   90.00
_cell.angle_beta   90.00
_cell.angle_gamma   90.00
#
_symmetry.space_group_name_H-M   'P 1'
#
loop_
_entity.id
_entity.type
_entity.pdbx_description
1 polymer ?
#
loop_
_entity_poly.entity_id
_entity_poly.type
_entity_poly.pdbx_seq_one_letter_code
_entity_poly.pdbx_strand_id
1 'polypeptide(L)'
;MAEFDAIDALLAGAKQEIPLPPAEERRRLREELNLARAQLAQALGVSASTVGGWESGREPSGEVREKYGYFLEGARTQLAAAAAAEAPADGPGPGDDGRGEDGPVEADQAVGTDDTD
;
A
#
# COMPACT_ATOMS: atom_id res chain seq x y z
N MET A 1 44.94 9.90 11.46
CA MET A 1 44.45 9.23 10.21
C MET A 1 43.39 8.20 10.57
N ALA A 2 43.68 7.25 11.46
CA ALA A 2 42.69 6.27 11.93
C ALA A 2 41.40 6.90 12.51
N GLU A 3 41.44 8.14 13.02
CA GLU A 3 40.21 8.82 13.45
C GLU A 3 39.24 9.11 12.28
N PHE A 4 39.75 9.35 11.07
CA PHE A 4 38.89 9.53 9.89
C PHE A 4 38.32 8.20 9.41
N ASP A 5 39.14 7.13 9.38
CA ASP A 5 38.69 5.77 9.07
C ASP A 5 37.55 5.30 10.03
N ALA A 6 37.66 5.64 11.31
CA ALA A 6 36.60 5.39 12.30
C ALA A 6 35.33 6.25 12.07
N ILE A 7 35.47 7.47 11.54
CA ILE A 7 34.33 8.33 11.15
C ILE A 7 33.68 7.82 9.86
N ASP A 8 34.46 7.41 8.85
CA ASP A 8 33.96 6.80 7.63
C ASP A 8 33.26 5.46 7.91
N ALA A 9 33.78 4.64 8.83
CA ALA A 9 33.11 3.44 9.30
C ALA A 9 31.78 3.74 10.03
N LEU A 10 31.74 4.80 10.85
CA LEU A 10 30.52 5.27 11.51
C LEU A 10 29.49 5.80 10.49
N LEU A 11 29.92 6.55 9.48
CA LEU A 11 29.08 7.08 8.42
C LEU A 11 28.57 5.98 7.47
N ALA A 12 29.40 4.98 7.18
CA ALA A 12 28.99 3.79 6.43
C ALA A 12 27.95 2.96 7.21
N GLY A 13 28.08 2.86 8.54
CA GLY A 13 27.06 2.28 9.41
C GLY A 13 25.80 3.14 9.57
N ALA A 14 25.92 4.46 9.46
CA ALA A 14 24.81 5.41 9.50
C ALA A 14 24.14 5.66 8.13
N LYS A 15 24.58 4.98 7.06
CA LYS A 15 23.96 4.98 5.74
C LYS A 15 22.53 4.48 5.88
N GLN A 16 21.55 5.40 5.80
CA GLN A 16 20.17 5.17 6.25
C GLN A 16 19.60 3.84 5.75
N GLU A 17 19.36 2.92 6.68
CA GLU A 17 18.73 1.65 6.38
C GLU A 17 17.32 1.90 5.84
N ILE A 18 17.04 1.45 4.60
CA ILE A 18 15.71 1.54 4.02
C ILE A 18 14.72 0.88 4.99
N PRO A 19 13.67 1.58 5.46
CA PRO A 19 12.72 1.02 6.41
C PRO A 19 11.99 -0.14 5.73
N LEU A 20 12.22 -1.35 6.23
CA LEU A 20 11.58 -2.55 5.71
C LEU A 20 10.14 -2.63 6.24
N PRO A 21 9.14 -2.95 5.41
CA PRO A 21 7.77 -3.13 5.87
C PRO A 21 7.68 -4.25 6.94
N PRO A 22 6.60 -4.30 7.74
CA PRO A 22 6.37 -5.33 8.75
C PRO A 22 6.45 -6.75 8.15
N ALA A 23 6.84 -7.72 8.97
CA ALA A 23 7.23 -9.05 8.49
C ALA A 23 6.11 -9.82 7.76
N GLU A 24 4.85 -9.62 8.17
CA GLU A 24 3.67 -10.16 7.48
C GLU A 24 3.46 -9.56 6.09
N GLU A 25 3.74 -8.26 5.91
CA GLU A 25 3.60 -7.58 4.63
C GLU A 25 4.70 -8.02 3.66
N ARG A 26 5.93 -8.23 4.15
CA ARG A 26 7.01 -8.89 3.36
C ARG A 26 6.57 -10.24 2.80
N ARG A 27 5.83 -11.01 3.61
CA ARG A 27 5.28 -12.30 3.23
C ARG A 27 4.14 -12.17 2.21
N ARG A 28 3.19 -11.24 2.42
CA ARG A 28 2.09 -10.97 1.48
C ARG A 28 2.60 -10.56 0.10
N LEU A 29 3.50 -9.57 0.04
CA LEU A 29 4.12 -9.10 -1.21
C LEU A 29 4.80 -10.23 -2.00
N ARG A 30 5.36 -11.24 -1.33
CA ARG A 30 5.90 -12.44 -1.98
C ARG A 30 4.78 -13.38 -2.46
N GLU A 31 3.77 -13.62 -1.64
CA GLU A 31 2.68 -14.58 -1.91
C GLU A 31 1.71 -14.09 -2.99
N GLU A 32 1.43 -12.79 -3.06
CA GLU A 32 0.63 -12.16 -4.13
C GLU A 32 1.36 -12.21 -5.49
N LEU A 33 2.69 -12.02 -5.49
CA LEU A 33 3.54 -12.30 -6.65
C LEU A 33 3.72 -13.80 -6.97
N ASN A 34 3.08 -14.71 -6.22
CA ASN A 34 3.14 -16.16 -6.38
C ASN A 34 4.59 -16.74 -6.29
N LEU A 35 5.50 -16.04 -5.61
CA LEU A 35 6.90 -16.43 -5.49
C LEU A 35 7.15 -17.37 -4.29
N ALA A 36 7.93 -18.43 -4.49
CA ALA A 36 8.41 -19.27 -3.41
C ALA A 36 9.58 -18.62 -2.66
N ARG A 37 9.67 -18.84 -1.34
CA ARG A 37 10.83 -18.42 -0.51
C ARG A 37 12.17 -18.86 -1.10
N ALA A 38 12.21 -20.03 -1.72
CA ALA A 38 13.41 -20.55 -2.39
C ALA A 38 13.82 -19.73 -3.62
N GLN A 39 12.88 -19.29 -4.46
CA GLN A 39 13.19 -18.46 -5.64
C GLN A 39 13.77 -17.10 -5.21
N LEU A 40 13.12 -16.45 -4.23
CA LEU A 40 13.60 -15.20 -3.66
C LEU A 40 14.98 -15.37 -2.98
N ALA A 41 15.18 -16.47 -2.25
CA ALA A 41 16.46 -16.77 -1.62
C ALA A 41 17.59 -16.98 -2.65
N GLN A 42 17.32 -17.68 -3.77
CA GLN A 42 18.29 -17.85 -4.85
C GLN A 42 18.66 -16.52 -5.51
N ALA A 43 17.69 -15.65 -5.80
CA ALA A 43 17.95 -14.32 -6.35
C ALA A 43 18.77 -13.41 -5.40
N LEU A 44 18.65 -13.62 -4.09
CA LEU A 44 19.38 -12.87 -3.06
C LEU A 44 20.69 -13.54 -2.60
N GLY A 45 21.02 -14.74 -3.09
CA GLY A 45 22.23 -15.48 -2.69
C GLY A 45 22.17 -16.08 -1.28
N VAL A 46 20.99 -16.33 -0.72
CA VAL A 46 20.77 -16.83 0.65
C VAL A 46 20.01 -18.17 0.69
N SER A 47 19.74 -18.69 1.89
CA SER A 47 18.88 -19.87 2.08
C SER A 47 17.40 -19.49 2.20
N ALA A 48 16.51 -20.41 1.82
CA ALA A 48 15.06 -20.23 2.02
C ALA A 48 14.68 -20.08 3.50
N SER A 49 15.45 -20.70 4.41
CA SER A 49 15.31 -20.54 5.86
C SER A 49 15.67 -19.13 6.34
N THR A 50 16.65 -18.48 5.69
CA THR A 50 17.03 -17.09 5.98
C THR A 50 15.88 -16.13 5.63
N VAL A 51 15.27 -16.30 4.43
CA VAL A 51 14.09 -15.55 4.00
C VAL A 51 12.89 -15.81 4.92
N GLY A 52 12.66 -17.08 5.29
CA GLY A 52 11.64 -17.45 6.27
C GLY A 52 11.82 -16.73 7.61
N GLY A 53 13.06 -16.61 8.10
CA GLY A 53 13.38 -15.81 9.28
C GLY A 53 13.01 -14.33 9.16
N TRP A 54 13.23 -13.71 7.98
CA TRP A 54 12.86 -12.30 7.75
C TRP A 54 11.36 -12.08 7.64
N GLU A 55 10.61 -13.06 7.12
CA GLU A 55 9.14 -13.09 7.14
C GLU A 55 8.56 -13.42 8.53
N SER A 56 9.39 -13.86 9.47
CA SER A 56 9.01 -14.14 10.87
C SER A 56 9.52 -13.08 11.87
N GLY A 57 9.91 -11.90 11.39
CA GLY A 57 10.27 -10.76 12.24
C GLY A 57 11.78 -10.52 12.44
N ARG A 58 12.65 -11.38 11.90
CA ARG A 58 14.10 -11.08 11.85
C ARG A 58 14.36 -9.97 10.82
N GLU A 59 15.46 -9.23 10.98
CA GLU A 59 15.96 -8.34 9.93
C GLU A 59 17.15 -8.97 9.17
N PRO A 60 17.28 -8.67 7.86
CA PRO A 60 18.53 -8.82 7.11
C PRO A 60 19.51 -7.70 7.49
N SER A 61 20.76 -7.82 7.05
CA SER A 61 21.82 -6.84 7.32
C SER A 61 22.79 -6.74 6.15
N GLY A 62 23.47 -5.60 6.02
CA GLY A 62 24.42 -5.34 4.92
C GLY A 62 23.76 -5.33 3.53
N GLU A 63 24.53 -5.62 2.48
CA GLU A 63 24.09 -5.59 1.07
C GLU A 63 22.80 -6.41 0.80
N VAL A 64 22.58 -7.48 1.57
CA VAL A 64 21.38 -8.33 1.46
C VAL A 64 20.12 -7.58 1.94
N ARG A 65 20.24 -6.65 2.90
CA ARG A 65 19.15 -5.75 3.31
C ARG A 65 18.76 -4.81 2.17
N GLU A 66 19.73 -4.24 1.47
CA GLU A 66 19.50 -3.33 0.34
C GLU A 66 18.80 -4.06 -0.81
N LYS A 67 19.32 -5.24 -1.21
CA LYS A 67 18.72 -6.10 -2.25
C LYS A 67 17.30 -6.55 -1.90
N TYR A 68 17.03 -6.90 -0.65
CA TYR A 68 15.71 -7.31 -0.18
C TYR A 68 14.72 -6.13 -0.09
N GLY A 69 15.18 -4.96 0.36
CA GLY A 69 14.40 -3.72 0.35
C GLY A 69 13.97 -3.32 -1.06
N TYR A 70 14.88 -3.42 -2.03
CA TYR A 70 14.58 -3.18 -3.46
C TYR A 70 13.54 -4.16 -4.02
N PHE A 71 13.66 -5.45 -3.71
CA PHE A 71 12.62 -6.44 -4.08
C PHE A 71 11.24 -6.05 -3.53
N LEU A 72 11.16 -5.63 -2.27
CA LEU A 72 9.91 -5.21 -1.63
C LEU A 72 9.36 -3.87 -2.17
N GLU A 73 10.18 -3.07 -2.86
CA GLU A 73 9.74 -1.88 -3.59
C GLU A 73 9.20 -2.23 -4.99
N GLY A 74 9.92 -3.09 -5.73
CA GLY A 74 9.42 -3.63 -6.99
C GLY A 74 8.09 -4.37 -6.80
N ALA A 75 7.95 -5.16 -5.73
CA ALA A 75 6.74 -5.90 -5.41
C ALA A 75 5.54 -4.98 -5.14
N ARG A 76 5.67 -4.00 -4.22
CA ARG A 76 4.56 -3.08 -3.91
C ARG A 76 4.14 -2.26 -5.13
N THR A 77 5.11 -1.86 -5.97
CA THR A 77 4.86 -1.09 -7.19
C THR A 77 4.11 -1.91 -8.24
N GLN A 78 4.49 -3.17 -8.47
CA GLN A 78 3.78 -4.03 -9.42
C GLN A 78 2.38 -4.42 -8.95
N LEU A 79 2.19 -4.69 -7.65
CA LEU A 79 0.87 -5.02 -7.10
C LEU A 79 -0.07 -3.80 -7.11
N ALA A 80 0.44 -2.60 -6.84
CA ALA A 80 -0.32 -1.35 -7.01
C ALA A 80 -0.68 -1.08 -8.48
N ALA A 81 0.23 -1.38 -9.42
CA ALA A 81 -0.03 -1.25 -10.85
C ALA A 81 -1.07 -2.26 -11.37
N ALA A 82 -1.06 -3.50 -10.86
CA ALA A 82 -2.08 -4.50 -11.14
C ALA A 82 -3.45 -4.06 -10.62
N ALA A 83 -3.54 -3.67 -9.35
CA ALA A 83 -4.78 -3.15 -8.76
C ALA A 83 -5.34 -1.92 -9.51
N ALA A 84 -4.48 -1.03 -10.01
CA ALA A 84 -4.88 0.11 -10.83
C ALA A 84 -5.34 -0.25 -12.26
N ALA A 85 -4.97 -1.44 -12.77
CA ALA A 85 -5.41 -1.96 -14.06
C ALA A 85 -6.67 -2.86 -13.95
N GLU A 86 -6.89 -3.49 -12.80
CA GLU A 86 -8.07 -4.31 -12.49
C GLU A 86 -9.25 -3.49 -11.92
N ALA A 87 -8.98 -2.27 -11.43
CA ALA A 87 -10.02 -1.34 -11.02
C ALA A 87 -10.89 -0.91 -12.23
N PRO A 88 -12.20 -1.20 -12.26
CA PRO A 88 -13.09 -0.55 -13.21
C PRO A 88 -13.13 0.95 -12.89
N ALA A 89 -13.32 1.78 -13.92
CA ALA A 89 -13.34 3.24 -13.79
C ALA A 89 -14.66 3.74 -13.17
N ASP A 90 -14.91 3.39 -11.91
CA ASP A 90 -15.90 4.06 -11.06
C ASP A 90 -15.33 5.42 -10.65
N GLY A 91 -15.36 6.35 -11.61
CA GLY A 91 -14.86 7.70 -11.43
C GLY A 91 -15.70 8.46 -10.40
N PRO A 92 -15.11 9.40 -9.64
CA PRO A 92 -15.87 10.23 -8.72
C PRO A 92 -16.87 11.07 -9.52
N GLY A 93 -18.13 10.66 -9.52
CA GLY A 93 -19.19 11.37 -10.22
C GLY A 93 -19.31 12.79 -9.67
N PRO A 94 -19.15 13.84 -10.50
CA PRO A 94 -19.43 15.20 -10.06
C PRO A 94 -20.94 15.33 -9.87
N GLY A 95 -21.41 15.09 -8.64
CA GLY A 95 -22.74 15.44 -8.20
C GLY A 95 -22.87 16.96 -8.22
N ASP A 96 -23.31 17.49 -9.35
CA ASP A 96 -23.40 18.91 -9.65
C ASP A 96 -24.21 19.68 -8.59
N ASP A 97 -23.78 20.91 -8.28
CA ASP A 97 -24.35 21.70 -7.19
C ASP A 97 -25.72 22.27 -7.61
N GLY A 98 -26.75 21.44 -7.44
CA GLY A 98 -28.13 21.65 -7.89
C GLY A 98 -28.86 22.79 -7.15
N ARG A 99 -28.39 24.01 -7.38
CA ARG A 99 -28.84 25.29 -6.82
C ARG A 99 -30.35 25.55 -7.01
N GLY A 100 -31.16 25.06 -6.07
CA GLY A 100 -32.59 25.34 -5.97
C GLY A 100 -32.90 26.45 -4.97
N GLU A 101 -33.06 27.67 -5.45
CA GLU A 101 -33.57 28.81 -4.66
C GLU A 101 -35.12 28.87 -4.66
N ASP A 102 -35.64 29.60 -3.68
CA ASP A 102 -37.01 30.15 -3.58
C ASP A 102 -38.25 29.24 -3.50
N GLY A 103 -39.05 29.47 -2.45
CA GLY A 103 -40.50 29.57 -2.59
C GLY A 103 -41.38 28.52 -1.90
N PRO A 104 -41.71 28.66 -0.60
CA PRO A 104 -42.90 28.03 -0.03
C PRO A 104 -44.16 28.80 -0.51
N VAL A 105 -44.80 28.32 -1.58
CA VAL A 105 -46.10 28.84 -2.02
C VAL A 105 -47.24 28.11 -1.32
N GLU A 106 -48.20 28.86 -0.76
CA GLU A 106 -49.42 28.29 -0.19
C GLU A 106 -50.30 27.67 -1.29
N ALA A 107 -50.88 26.52 -0.99
CA ALA A 107 -51.99 25.94 -1.74
C ALA A 107 -53.25 26.04 -0.87
N ASP A 108 -53.96 27.15 -0.99
CA ASP A 108 -55.23 27.41 -0.30
C ASP A 108 -56.37 26.50 -0.81
N GLN A 109 -57.49 26.54 -0.09
CA GLN A 109 -58.83 25.95 -0.31
C GLN A 109 -59.30 25.92 -1.79
N ALA A 110 -60.30 25.13 -2.23
CA ALA A 110 -61.32 24.26 -1.62
C ALA A 110 -61.60 23.06 -2.59
N VAL A 111 -62.72 22.32 -2.74
CA VAL A 111 -64.08 22.07 -2.19
C VAL A 111 -64.53 20.73 -2.87
N GLY A 112 -65.44 19.86 -2.41
CA GLY A 112 -66.32 19.69 -1.23
C GLY A 112 -67.51 18.77 -1.64
N THR A 113 -68.47 18.48 -0.75
CA THR A 113 -69.74 17.71 -0.98
C THR A 113 -69.56 16.21 -1.37
N ASP A 114 -70.44 15.25 -1.06
CA ASP A 114 -71.67 15.20 -0.24
C ASP A 114 -71.89 13.72 0.26
N ASP A 115 -72.44 13.49 1.47
CA ASP A 115 -73.83 13.01 1.74
C ASP A 115 -74.04 11.48 1.53
N THR A 116 -74.09 10.65 2.60
CA THR A 116 -75.33 10.04 3.21
C THR A 116 -75.63 8.64 2.61
N ASP A 117 -76.16 7.61 3.28
CA ASP A 117 -77.06 7.44 4.45
C ASP A 117 -76.44 6.59 5.59
#